data_AF-A0A9W7CUT8-F1
#
_entry.id   AF-A0A9W7CUT8-F1
#
_cell.length_a   1.000
_cell.length_b   1.000
_cell.length_c   1.000
_cell.angle_alpha   90.00
_cell.angle_beta   90.00
_cell.angle_gamma   90.00
#
_symmetry.space_group_name_H-M   'P 1'
#
loop_
_entity.id
_entity.type
_entity.pdbx_description
1 polymer ?
#
loop_
_entity_poly.entity_id
_entity_poly.type
_entity_poly.pdbx_seq_one_letter_code
_entity_poly.pdbx_strand_id
1 'polypeptide(L)'
;MKSKEGTHVYVERNPIVRESQMGSKTTDYPALLMTGTTWGTVDDCMFGAVATTTEAMRVKASYVKDMSGGSVLAVLEKPTAEEPFRSLTVRWIELDLPFASTPLINNRDYVYVEYMNMVHLSNGEHIGCQIYHSVNFPQTGELIGEDRLAFVILGLG
;
A
#
# COMPACT_ATOMS: atom_id res chain seq x y z
N MET A 1 -4.55 18.21 -12.36
CA MET A 1 -3.63 18.50 -11.24
C MET A 1 -4.46 19.13 -10.13
N LYS A 2 -4.57 18.47 -8.98
CA LYS A 2 -5.10 19.09 -7.76
C LYS A 2 -3.91 19.31 -6.82
N SER A 3 -3.89 20.43 -6.12
CA SER A 3 -2.81 20.78 -5.19
C SER A 3 -3.38 21.36 -3.90
N LYS A 4 -2.77 21.00 -2.77
CA LYS A 4 -3.05 21.55 -1.45
C LYS A 4 -1.78 21.39 -0.59
N GLU A 5 -1.37 22.44 0.10
CA GLU A 5 -0.29 22.41 1.12
C GLU A 5 1.02 21.71 0.65
N GLY A 6 1.48 21.98 -0.58
CA GLY A 6 2.71 21.39 -1.13
C GLY A 6 2.57 19.94 -1.63
N THR A 7 1.38 19.34 -1.50
CA THR A 7 1.06 18.05 -2.12
C THR A 7 0.48 18.27 -3.52
N HIS A 8 0.92 17.46 -4.47
CA HIS A 8 0.48 17.47 -5.86
C HIS A 8 -0.07 16.10 -6.25
N VAL A 9 -1.27 16.08 -6.85
CA VAL A 9 -1.89 14.85 -7.36
C VAL A 9 -2.03 14.93 -8.88
N TYR A 10 -1.49 13.91 -9.54
CA TYR A 10 -1.49 13.69 -10.97
C TYR A 10 -2.34 12.45 -11.30
N VAL A 11 -2.98 12.49 -12.46
CA VAL A 11 -3.79 11.40 -13.00
C VAL A 11 -3.24 11.07 -14.38
N GLU A 12 -3.10 9.79 -14.68
CA GLU A 12 -2.72 9.31 -16.01
C GLU A 12 -3.69 9.84 -17.07
N ARG A 13 -3.15 10.36 -18.18
CA ARG A 13 -3.95 10.97 -19.25
C ARG A 13 -4.40 9.96 -20.31
N ASN A 14 -3.59 8.94 -20.57
CA ASN A 14 -3.81 7.91 -21.58
C ASN A 14 -3.54 6.54 -20.94
N PRO A 15 -4.55 5.86 -20.38
CA PRO A 15 -4.36 4.55 -19.79
C PRO A 15 -3.89 3.57 -20.87
N ILE A 16 -2.76 2.92 -20.63
CA ILE A 16 -2.32 1.80 -21.46
C ILE A 16 -3.28 0.65 -21.17
N VAL A 17 -3.98 0.14 -22.18
CA VAL A 17 -4.78 -1.09 -22.05
C VAL A 17 -3.83 -2.23 -21.68
N ARG A 18 -3.82 -2.61 -20.40
CA ARG A 18 -2.99 -3.71 -19.90
C ARG A 18 -3.76 -5.00 -20.12
N GLU A 19 -3.49 -5.71 -21.21
CA GLU A 19 -4.02 -7.07 -21.37
C GLU A 19 -3.43 -7.97 -20.27
N SER A 20 -4.27 -8.55 -19.43
CA SER A 20 -3.82 -9.58 -18.49
C SER A 20 -3.66 -10.89 -19.26
N GLN A 21 -2.49 -11.54 -19.17
CA GLN A 21 -2.25 -12.86 -19.78
C GLN A 21 -3.07 -14.00 -19.13
N MET A 22 -4.02 -13.68 -18.25
CA MET A 22 -4.67 -14.64 -17.35
C MET A 22 -6.12 -14.26 -17.05
N GLY A 23 -6.93 -13.97 -18.08
CA GLY A 23 -8.41 -14.05 -18.05
C GLY A 23 -9.18 -13.18 -17.03
N SER A 24 -8.50 -12.45 -16.16
CA SER A 24 -9.11 -11.53 -15.18
C SER A 24 -9.38 -10.21 -15.88
N LYS A 25 -10.65 -9.78 -15.87
CA LYS A 25 -11.08 -8.50 -16.42
C LYS A 25 -10.21 -7.41 -15.81
N THR A 26 -9.46 -6.70 -16.66
CA THR A 26 -8.71 -5.54 -16.21
C THR A 26 -9.67 -4.41 -15.96
N THR A 27 -9.88 -4.09 -14.69
CA THR A 27 -10.60 -2.90 -14.27
C THR A 27 -9.77 -1.68 -14.68
N ASP A 28 -10.31 -0.87 -15.59
CA ASP A 28 -9.65 0.23 -16.29
C ASP A 28 -9.60 1.50 -15.40
N TYR A 29 -8.91 1.40 -14.26
CA TYR A 29 -8.72 2.54 -13.36
C TYR A 29 -7.49 3.36 -13.76
N PRO A 30 -7.59 4.71 -13.82
CA PRO A 30 -6.46 5.55 -14.17
C PRO A 30 -5.39 5.50 -13.08
N ALA A 31 -4.11 5.44 -13.45
CA ALA A 31 -3.04 5.54 -12.47
C ALA A 31 -3.00 6.93 -11.82
N LEU A 32 -2.78 6.96 -10.51
CA LEU A 32 -2.62 8.18 -9.72
C LEU A 32 -1.17 8.28 -9.23
N LEU A 33 -0.61 9.49 -9.29
CA LEU A 33 0.67 9.80 -8.68
C LEU A 33 0.48 10.97 -7.70
N MET A 34 0.90 10.78 -6.47
CA MET A 34 0.94 11.83 -5.46
C MET A 34 2.39 12.10 -5.08
N THR A 35 2.77 13.38 -5.08
CA THR A 35 4.09 13.83 -4.62
C THR A 35 3.91 14.89 -3.55
N GLY A 36 4.78 14.91 -2.55
CA GLY A 36 4.78 15.89 -1.48
C GLY A 36 6.09 15.84 -0.71
N THR A 37 6.21 16.73 0.28
CA THR A 37 7.33 16.75 1.21
C THR A 37 6.81 16.58 2.63
N THR A 38 7.62 15.94 3.48
CA THR A 38 7.32 15.76 4.90
C THR A 38 8.54 16.16 5.73
N TRP A 39 8.32 16.43 7.02
CA TRP A 39 9.39 16.65 7.98
C TRP A 39 9.96 15.31 8.46
N GLY A 40 11.27 15.25 8.68
CA GLY A 40 11.98 14.05 9.15
C GLY A 40 12.91 13.46 8.09
N THR A 41 13.49 12.31 8.40
CA THR A 41 14.35 11.54 7.50
C THR A 41 13.58 10.40 6.82
N VAL A 42 14.17 9.81 5.78
CA VAL A 42 13.64 8.59 5.15
C VAL A 42 13.57 7.45 6.17
N ASP A 43 14.58 7.31 7.02
CA ASP A 43 14.60 6.33 8.12
C ASP A 43 13.41 6.52 9.07
N ASP A 44 13.12 7.75 9.49
CA ASP A 44 11.97 8.04 10.36
C ASP A 44 10.65 7.58 9.71
N CYS A 45 10.50 7.84 8.40
CA CYS A 45 9.33 7.41 7.63
C CYS A 45 9.25 5.88 7.55
N MET A 46 10.38 5.22 7.28
CA MET A 46 10.44 3.77 7.15
C MET A 46 10.17 3.07 8.49
N PHE A 47 10.73 3.55 9.60
CA PHE A 47 10.41 3.03 10.94
C PHE A 47 8.95 3.25 11.32
N GLY A 48 8.34 4.38 10.93
CA GLY A 48 6.91 4.62 11.11
C GLY A 48 6.02 3.73 10.22
N ALA A 49 6.57 3.16 9.15
CA ALA A 49 5.85 2.34 8.19
C ALA A 49 5.94 0.83 8.44
N VAL A 50 7.06 0.35 9.01
CA VAL A 50 7.32 -1.07 9.26
C VAL A 50 6.34 -1.62 10.30
N ALA A 51 5.59 -2.66 9.91
CA ALA A 51 4.62 -3.33 10.79
C ALA A 51 4.49 -4.82 10.43
N THR A 52 5.49 -5.62 10.75
CA THR A 52 5.58 -7.04 10.31
C THR A 52 4.77 -8.01 11.16
N THR A 53 4.14 -7.54 12.25
CA THR A 53 3.22 -8.33 13.09
C THR A 53 1.84 -7.70 13.14
N THR A 54 0.81 -8.49 13.45
CA THR A 54 -0.56 -7.98 13.59
C THR A 54 -0.65 -6.94 14.72
N GLU A 55 0.09 -7.12 15.82
CA GLU A 55 0.17 -6.18 16.92
C GLU A 55 0.78 -4.84 16.47
N ALA A 56 1.92 -4.89 15.77
CA ALA A 56 2.57 -3.69 15.25
C ALA A 56 1.68 -2.96 14.23
N MET A 57 0.96 -3.72 13.40
CA MET A 57 -0.02 -3.19 12.46
C MET A 57 -1.19 -2.48 13.15
N ARG A 58 -1.71 -3.03 14.26
CA ARG A 58 -2.73 -2.37 15.09
C ARG A 58 -2.22 -1.08 15.73
N VAL A 59 -0.97 -1.08 16.20
CA VAL A 59 -0.33 0.14 16.69
C VAL A 59 -0.23 1.18 15.58
N LYS A 60 0.22 0.78 14.37
CA LYS A 60 0.25 1.65 13.18
C LYS A 60 -1.11 2.27 12.86
N ALA A 61 -2.14 1.45 12.79
CA ALA A 61 -3.51 1.90 12.50
C ALA A 61 -4.03 2.93 13.51
N SER A 62 -3.62 2.85 14.78
CA SER A 62 -4.09 3.77 15.84
C SER A 62 -3.69 5.24 15.61
N TYR A 63 -2.55 5.49 14.95
CA TYR A 63 -2.08 6.85 14.65
C TYR A 63 -2.28 7.25 13.18
N VAL A 64 -2.23 6.31 12.22
CA VAL A 64 -2.50 6.61 10.80
C VAL A 64 -4.00 6.74 10.52
N LYS A 65 -4.82 5.93 11.19
CA LYS A 65 -6.29 5.87 11.04
C LYS A 65 -6.74 5.55 9.60
N ASP A 66 -6.02 4.65 8.94
CA ASP A 66 -6.25 4.20 7.57
C ASP A 66 -7.11 2.93 7.44
N MET A 67 -7.30 2.18 8.53
CA MET A 67 -8.05 0.93 8.55
C MET A 67 -8.81 0.73 9.88
N SER A 68 -9.93 0.01 9.82
CA SER A 68 -10.69 -0.42 11.01
C SER A 68 -10.27 -1.79 11.53
N GLY A 69 -9.73 -2.63 10.65
CA GLY A 69 -9.34 -4.00 10.96
C GLY A 69 -8.18 -4.47 10.09
N GLY A 70 -7.43 -5.46 10.57
CA GLY A 70 -6.38 -6.06 9.76
C GLY A 70 -5.58 -7.14 10.47
N SER A 71 -4.88 -7.95 9.67
CA SER A 71 -4.03 -9.04 10.13
C SER A 71 -2.88 -9.30 9.16
N VAL A 72 -1.71 -9.64 9.71
CA VAL A 72 -0.60 -10.21 8.94
C VAL A 72 -0.88 -11.70 8.76
N LEU A 73 -1.20 -12.11 7.54
CA LEU A 73 -1.55 -13.49 7.21
C LEU A 73 -0.31 -14.37 7.07
N ALA A 74 0.75 -13.83 6.47
CA ALA A 74 2.02 -14.53 6.29
C ALA A 74 3.19 -13.55 6.23
N VAL A 75 4.35 -14.01 6.70
CA VAL A 75 5.63 -13.29 6.54
C VAL A 75 6.52 -14.15 5.66
N LEU A 76 6.72 -13.70 4.42
CA LEU A 76 7.53 -14.38 3.41
C LEU A 76 9.01 -14.02 3.56
N GLU A 77 9.29 -12.78 3.97
CA GLU A 77 10.62 -12.29 4.25
C GLU A 77 10.59 -11.40 5.50
N LYS A 78 11.48 -11.68 6.45
CA LYS A 78 11.59 -10.95 7.73
C LYS A 78 12.75 -9.96 7.67
N PRO A 79 12.62 -8.77 8.29
CA PRO A 79 13.75 -7.89 8.51
C PRO A 79 14.89 -8.58 9.25
N THR A 80 16.11 -8.19 8.93
CA THR A 80 17.35 -8.62 9.61
C THR A 80 18.01 -7.42 10.30
N ALA A 81 19.07 -7.66 11.06
CA ALA A 81 19.83 -6.56 11.68
C ALA A 81 20.55 -5.70 10.62
N GLU A 82 20.97 -6.31 9.51
CA GLU A 82 21.66 -5.67 8.40
C GLU A 82 20.70 -4.98 7.43
N GLU A 83 19.50 -5.56 7.23
CA GLU A 83 18.45 -5.02 6.35
C GLU A 83 17.14 -4.84 7.14
N PRO A 84 17.06 -3.83 8.04
CA PRO A 84 15.95 -3.68 8.99
C PRO A 84 14.61 -3.28 8.35
N PHE A 85 14.63 -2.82 7.10
CA PHE A 85 13.44 -2.41 6.36
C PHE A 85 12.99 -3.44 5.33
N ARG A 86 13.82 -4.45 5.07
CA ARG A 86 13.57 -5.44 4.02
C ARG A 86 12.56 -6.46 4.52
N SER A 87 11.35 -6.43 3.97
CA SER A 87 10.31 -7.37 4.34
C SER A 87 9.33 -7.61 3.21
N LEU A 88 8.73 -8.81 3.24
CA LEU A 88 7.69 -9.22 2.32
C LEU A 88 6.60 -9.92 3.13
N THR A 89 5.41 -9.33 3.19
CA THR A 89 4.30 -9.83 4.01
C THR A 89 3.01 -9.90 3.21
N VAL A 90 2.18 -10.90 3.51
CA VAL A 90 0.79 -10.98 3.03
C VAL A 90 -0.11 -10.47 4.14
N ARG A 91 -1.00 -9.54 3.84
CA ARG A 91 -1.87 -8.88 4.80
C ARG A 91 -3.31 -8.85 4.32
N TRP A 92 -4.21 -8.87 5.29
CA TRP A 92 -5.62 -8.58 5.11
C TRP A 92 -5.96 -7.30 5.88
N ILE A 93 -6.75 -6.41 5.28
CA ILE A 93 -7.26 -5.18 5.92
C ILE A 93 -8.73 -4.98 5.63
N GLU A 94 -9.41 -4.27 6.53
CA GLU A 94 -10.71 -3.65 6.32
C GLU A 94 -10.52 -2.13 6.25
N LEU A 95 -10.93 -1.51 5.14
CA LEU A 95 -10.84 -0.06 4.96
C LEU A 95 -12.09 0.64 5.49
N ASP A 96 -11.88 1.73 6.23
CA ASP A 96 -12.96 2.65 6.59
C ASP A 96 -13.23 3.62 5.42
N LEU A 97 -14.06 3.18 4.47
CA LEU A 97 -14.44 4.03 3.34
C LEU A 97 -15.46 5.10 3.80
N PRO A 98 -15.31 6.37 3.35
CA PRO A 98 -16.38 7.35 3.48
C PRO A 98 -17.66 6.78 2.87
N PHE A 99 -18.78 6.87 3.61
CA PHE A 99 -20.10 6.29 3.24
C PHE A 99 -20.26 4.77 3.38
N ALA A 100 -19.33 4.04 3.99
CA ALA A 100 -19.49 2.61 4.32
C ALA A 100 -20.70 2.30 5.24
N SER A 101 -21.28 3.32 5.88
CA SER A 101 -22.52 3.24 6.66
C SER A 101 -23.80 3.36 5.82
N THR A 102 -23.71 3.53 4.50
CA THR A 102 -24.87 3.43 3.62
C THR A 102 -25.10 1.96 3.24
N PRO A 103 -26.34 1.44 3.27
CA PRO A 103 -26.63 0.04 2.95
C PRO A 103 -26.34 -0.36 1.49
N LEU A 104 -25.79 0.56 0.68
CA LEU A 104 -25.34 0.31 -0.69
C LEU A 104 -23.83 0.03 -0.80
N ILE A 105 -23.03 0.28 0.24
CA ILE A 105 -21.57 0.13 0.21
C ILE A 105 -21.17 -0.87 1.27
N ASN A 106 -20.87 -2.11 0.87
CA ASN A 106 -20.28 -3.10 1.76
C ASN A 106 -18.88 -2.63 2.20
N ASN A 107 -18.53 -2.88 3.47
CA ASN A 107 -17.15 -2.79 3.92
C ASN A 107 -16.28 -3.63 2.98
N ARG A 108 -15.25 -3.00 2.42
CA ARG A 108 -14.35 -3.66 1.49
C ARG A 108 -13.12 -4.09 2.25
N ASP A 109 -12.94 -5.39 2.34
CA ASP A 109 -11.72 -5.99 2.78
C ASP A 109 -10.79 -6.27 1.59
N TYR A 110 -9.49 -6.23 1.85
CA TYR A 110 -8.47 -6.41 0.83
C TYR A 110 -7.39 -7.34 1.33
N VAL A 111 -6.94 -8.24 0.47
CA VAL A 111 -5.72 -9.02 0.68
C VAL A 111 -4.65 -8.51 -0.26
N TYR A 112 -3.48 -8.22 0.28
CA TYR A 112 -2.37 -7.69 -0.50
C TYR A 112 -1.03 -8.21 0.01
N VAL A 113 -0.05 -8.19 -0.89
CA VAL A 113 1.37 -8.33 -0.57
C VAL A 113 1.95 -6.94 -0.34
N GLU A 114 2.59 -6.74 0.81
CA GLU A 114 3.42 -5.56 1.06
C GLU A 114 4.89 -5.96 0.95
N TYR A 115 5.63 -5.24 0.12
CA TYR A 115 7.09 -5.27 0.08
C TYR A 115 7.64 -3.94 0.59
N MET A 116 8.59 -4.01 1.51
CA MET A 116 9.33 -2.85 2.00
C MET A 116 10.82 -3.05 1.78
N ASN A 117 11.52 -1.98 1.43
CA ASN A 117 12.97 -1.97 1.34
C ASN A 117 13.54 -0.54 1.42
N MET A 118 14.83 -0.41 1.72
CA MET A 118 15.60 0.81 1.51
C MET A 118 16.61 0.60 0.37
N VAL A 119 16.67 1.54 -0.56
CA VAL A 119 17.58 1.49 -1.71
C VAL A 119 18.57 2.63 -1.64
N HIS A 120 19.85 2.33 -1.87
CA HIS A 120 20.91 3.32 -1.98
C HIS A 120 21.17 3.61 -3.45
N LEU A 121 21.05 4.87 -3.83
CA LEU A 121 21.35 5.31 -5.18
C LEU A 121 22.85 5.59 -5.35
N SER A 122 23.33 5.53 -6.59
CA SER A 122 24.73 5.81 -6.93
C SER A 122 25.16 7.26 -6.65
N ASN A 123 24.20 8.18 -6.50
CA ASN A 123 24.44 9.57 -6.12
C ASN A 123 24.56 9.78 -4.60
N GLY A 124 24.42 8.71 -3.79
CA GLY A 124 24.47 8.75 -2.33
C GLY A 124 23.13 9.02 -1.65
N GLU A 125 22.04 9.17 -2.39
CA GLU A 125 20.69 9.33 -1.82
C GLU A 125 20.12 7.98 -1.36
N HIS A 126 19.28 8.03 -0.34
CA HIS A 126 18.56 6.88 0.21
C HIS A 126 17.08 6.99 -0.15
N ILE A 127 16.51 5.90 -0.63
CA ILE A 127 15.08 5.82 -0.99
C ILE A 127 14.40 4.78 -0.11
N GLY A 128 13.33 5.19 0.56
CA GLY A 128 12.40 4.28 1.22
C GLY A 128 11.35 3.80 0.23
N CYS A 129 11.21 2.49 0.08
CA CYS A 129 10.25 1.86 -0.81
C CYS A 129 9.21 1.09 0.00
N GLN A 130 7.93 1.38 -0.23
CA GLN A 130 6.81 0.59 0.27
C GLN A 130 5.82 0.34 -0.85
N ILE A 131 5.66 -0.92 -1.21
CA ILE A 131 4.90 -1.36 -2.38
C ILE A 131 3.78 -2.28 -1.92
N TYR A 132 2.58 -2.01 -2.42
CA TYR A 132 1.38 -2.80 -2.16
C TYR A 132 0.87 -3.42 -3.45
N HIS A 133 0.61 -4.72 -3.42
CA HIS A 133 0.00 -5.43 -4.55
C HIS A 133 -1.17 -6.30 -4.07
N SER A 134 -2.38 -5.97 -4.49
CA SER A 134 -3.57 -6.78 -4.21
C SER A 134 -3.44 -8.20 -4.80
N VAL A 135 -3.78 -9.21 -4.01
CA VAL A 135 -3.75 -10.63 -4.41
C VAL A 135 -5.05 -11.32 -4.00
N ASN A 136 -5.46 -12.33 -4.76
CA ASN A 136 -6.64 -13.14 -4.48
C ASN A 136 -6.22 -14.59 -4.21
N PHE A 137 -6.84 -15.24 -3.23
CA PHE A 137 -6.60 -16.65 -2.91
C PHE A 137 -7.92 -17.43 -2.98
N PRO A 138 -7.93 -18.72 -3.35
CA PRO A 138 -9.17 -19.52 -3.34
C PRO A 138 -9.85 -19.59 -1.97
N GLN A 139 -9.09 -19.43 -0.88
CA GLN A 139 -9.57 -19.46 0.50
C GLN A 139 -10.23 -18.15 0.94
N THR A 140 -10.01 -17.06 0.20
CA THR A 140 -10.72 -15.79 0.38
C THR A 140 -11.96 -15.88 -0.50
N GLY A 141 -13.17 -15.87 0.07
CA GLY A 141 -14.42 -15.98 -0.70
C GLY A 141 -14.49 -14.94 -1.83
N GLU A 142 -15.39 -15.14 -2.81
CA GLU A 142 -15.55 -14.17 -3.91
C GLU A 142 -15.84 -12.77 -3.36
N LEU A 143 -14.86 -11.87 -3.44
CA LEU A 143 -15.03 -10.46 -3.15
C LEU A 143 -15.85 -9.84 -4.27
N ILE A 144 -17.04 -9.32 -3.96
CA ILE A 144 -17.88 -8.61 -4.91
C ILE A 144 -17.22 -7.26 -5.21
N GLY A 145 -16.44 -7.22 -6.29
CA GLY A 145 -15.68 -6.04 -6.74
C GLY A 145 -14.18 -6.32 -6.74
N GLU A 146 -13.65 -6.73 -7.91
CA GLU A 146 -12.23 -6.93 -8.18
C GLU A 146 -11.46 -5.58 -8.22
N ASP A 147 -11.44 -4.86 -7.10
CA ASP A 147 -10.72 -3.59 -7.01
C ASP A 147 -9.29 -3.89 -6.61
N ARG A 148 -8.43 -4.13 -7.62
CA ARG A 148 -6.99 -4.25 -7.43
C ARG A 148 -6.43 -2.87 -7.06
N LEU A 149 -6.20 -2.65 -5.77
CA LEU A 149 -5.44 -1.51 -5.29
C LEU A 149 -3.94 -1.83 -5.39
N ALA A 150 -3.22 -1.03 -6.18
CA ALA A 150 -1.77 -1.03 -6.24
C ALA A 150 -1.29 0.37 -5.86
N PHE A 151 -0.63 0.48 -4.71
CA PHE A 151 -0.05 1.73 -4.23
C PHE A 151 1.46 1.56 -4.14
N VAL A 152 2.19 2.55 -4.63
CA VAL A 152 3.65 2.65 -4.49
C VAL A 152 3.92 3.95 -3.76
N ILE A 153 4.49 3.86 -2.57
CA ILE A 153 4.97 5.01 -1.80
C ILE A 153 6.49 5.02 -1.92
N LEU A 154 7.03 6.10 -2.49
CA LEU A 154 8.46 6.37 -2.57
C LEU A 154 8.77 7.60 -1.71
N GLY A 155 9.61 7.42 -0.69
CA GLY A 155 10.17 8.52 0.10
C GLY A 155 11.57 8.86 -0.40
N LEU A 156 11.80 10.13 -0.71
CA LEU A 156 13.13 10.68 -1.03
C LEU A 156 13.55 11.61 0.12
N GLY A 157 14.80 11.50 0.57
CA GLY A 157 15.42 12.31 1.62
C GLY A 157 16.43 13.30 1.06
#